data_AF-W1QIK6-F1
#
_entry.id   AF-W1QIK6-F1
#
_cell.length_a   1.000
_cell.length_b   1.000
_cell.length_c   1.000
_cell.angle_alpha   90.00
_cell.angle_beta   90.00
_cell.angle_gamma   90.00
#
_symmetry.space_group_name_H-M   'P 1'
#
loop_
_entity.id
_entity.type
_entity.pdbx_description
1 polymer ?
#
loop_
_entity_poly.entity_id
_entity_poly.type
_entity_poly.pdbx_seq_one_letter_code
_entity_poly.pdbx_strand_id
1 'polypeptide(L)'
;MRIYSCHFCSSPVYPGHGIMFVRNDAKEFRFCRSKCHKAFKQKRNPRKLRWTKAFRKAAGKELAVDSTLTFASRRNVPVRYNRDLVATTLKAMSRIEEIRQKRERAFYKNRMRGNKERQLAADRKLVEENQELLRMREVELRIKAEKEAAKAQREQEEDEMDEDEDMEMESEESEAEEQAQKILLKNKRKTKVKF
;
A
#
# COMPACT_ATOMS: atom_id res chain seq x y z
N MET A 1 29.85 13.23 9.95
CA MET A 1 28.74 12.64 10.75
C MET A 1 28.70 11.13 10.55
N ARG A 2 28.56 10.30 11.60
CA ARG A 2 28.58 8.83 11.47
C ARG A 2 27.27 8.21 11.92
N ILE A 3 26.71 7.33 11.09
CA ILE A 3 25.57 6.48 11.45
C ILE A 3 26.11 5.19 12.06
N TYR A 4 25.67 4.86 13.26
CA TYR A 4 26.06 3.63 13.94
C TYR A 4 24.99 2.55 13.78
N SER A 5 25.38 1.28 13.87
CA SER A 5 24.43 0.18 14.01
C SER A 5 24.13 -0.07 15.49
N CYS A 6 22.85 -0.16 15.84
CA CYS A 6 22.46 -0.54 17.20
C CYS A 6 22.96 -1.94 17.55
N HIS A 7 23.49 -2.10 18.76
CA HIS A 7 24.03 -3.38 19.24
C HIS A 7 22.97 -4.50 19.28
N PHE A 8 21.70 -4.17 19.55
CA PHE A 8 20.64 -5.15 19.75
C PHE A 8 19.79 -5.39 18.49
N CYS A 9 19.25 -4.30 17.92
CA CYS A 9 18.33 -4.34 16.78
C CYS A 9 19.05 -4.38 15.42
N SER A 10 20.33 -3.97 15.38
CA SER A 10 21.11 -3.67 14.16
C SER A 10 20.51 -2.59 13.25
N SER A 11 19.49 -1.85 13.71
CA SER A 11 18.96 -0.67 13.01
C SER A 11 19.94 0.50 13.07
N PRO A 12 19.87 1.45 12.12
CA PRO A 12 20.70 2.65 12.15
C PRO A 12 20.38 3.51 13.38
N VAL A 13 21.41 4.12 13.95
CA VAL A 13 21.36 5.11 15.03
C VAL A 13 21.90 6.41 14.45
N TYR A 14 20.99 7.34 14.20
CA TYR A 14 21.31 8.69 13.77
C TYR A 14 21.79 9.53 14.96
N PRO A 15 22.62 10.56 14.72
CA PRO A 15 23.03 11.47 15.79
C PRO A 15 21.83 12.14 16.49
N GLY A 16 21.95 12.32 17.80
CA GLY A 16 20.85 12.81 18.65
C GLY A 16 19.81 11.74 19.02
N HIS A 17 19.88 10.52 18.46
CA HIS A 17 18.94 9.44 18.78
C HIS A 17 19.55 8.35 19.63
N GLY A 18 18.71 7.78 20.49
CA GLY A 18 19.03 6.57 21.24
C GLY A 18 19.82 6.84 22.50
N ILE A 19 20.47 5.80 23.01
CA ILE A 19 21.25 5.83 24.26
C ILE A 19 22.56 5.08 24.01
N MET A 20 23.64 5.56 24.61
CA MET A 20 24.92 4.88 24.63
C MET A 20 25.24 4.44 26.05
N PHE A 21 25.58 3.16 26.21
CA PHE A 21 26.07 2.59 27.45
C PHE A 21 27.54 2.23 27.27
N VAL A 22 28.40 2.77 28.12
CA VAL A 22 29.83 2.44 28.16
C VAL A 22 30.04 1.49 29.33
N ARG A 23 30.59 0.31 29.05
CA ARG A 23 30.94 -0.67 30.08
C ARG A 23 32.39 -0.47 30.53
N ASN A 24 32.73 -0.94 31.73
CA ASN A 24 34.07 -0.80 32.34
C ASN A 24 35.22 -1.32 31.47
N ASP A 25 34.97 -2.22 30.51
CA ASP A 25 35.96 -2.69 29.52
C ASP A 25 36.12 -1.73 28.31
N ALA A 26 35.73 -0.47 28.49
CA ALA A 26 35.69 0.58 27.46
C ALA A 26 34.86 0.22 26.20
N LYS A 27 33.97 -0.78 26.28
CA LYS A 27 33.09 -1.13 25.15
C LYS A 27 31.86 -0.24 25.12
N GLU A 28 31.68 0.42 23.97
CA GLU A 28 30.50 1.22 23.67
C GLU A 28 29.35 0.36 23.12
N PHE A 29 28.21 0.39 23.79
CA PHE A 29 26.97 -0.19 23.33
C PHE A 29 25.98 0.91 22.96
N ARG A 30 25.75 1.11 21.66
CA ARG A 30 24.78 2.09 21.15
C ARG A 30 23.44 1.42 20.90
N PHE A 31 22.35 2.04 21.34
CA PHE A 31 20.99 1.53 21.21
C PHE A 31 20.11 2.46 20.40
N CYS A 32 19.32 1.90 19.47
CA CYS A 32 18.38 2.64 18.63
C CYS A 32 17.24 3.28 19.43
N ARG A 33 16.71 2.57 20.45
CA ARG A 33 15.52 2.97 21.23
C ARG A 33 15.57 2.36 22.64
N SER A 34 14.75 2.88 23.56
CA SER A 34 14.61 2.38 24.94
C SER A 34 14.27 0.88 25.01
N LYS A 35 13.48 0.36 24.07
CA LYS A 35 13.17 -1.09 23.94
C LYS A 35 14.44 -1.95 23.89
N CYS A 36 15.42 -1.54 23.08
CA CYS A 36 16.68 -2.28 22.91
C CYS A 36 17.55 -2.18 24.16
N HIS A 37 17.60 -0.99 24.75
CA HIS A 37 18.36 -0.75 25.97
C HIS A 37 17.79 -1.55 27.16
N LYS A 38 16.47 -1.55 27.36
CA LYS A 38 15.80 -2.36 28.39
C LYS A 38 16.02 -3.86 28.17
N ALA A 39 15.90 -4.34 26.93
CA ALA A 39 16.15 -5.74 26.61
C ALA A 39 17.61 -6.17 26.86
N PHE A 40 18.56 -5.27 26.59
CA PHE A 40 19.97 -5.48 26.91
C PHE A 40 20.21 -5.52 28.43
N LYS A 41 19.60 -4.60 29.20
CA LYS A 41 19.65 -4.62 30.68
C LYS A 41 19.09 -5.92 31.26
N GLN A 42 18.02 -6.44 30.66
CA GLN A 42 17.43 -7.75 31.00
C GLN A 42 18.26 -8.95 30.48
N LYS A 43 19.46 -8.72 29.93
CA LYS A 43 20.37 -9.75 29.42
C LYS A 43 19.73 -10.67 28.38
N ARG A 44 18.73 -10.19 27.62
CA ARG A 44 18.09 -11.00 26.58
C ARG A 44 19.04 -11.21 25.41
N ASN A 45 19.12 -12.42 24.89
CA ASN A 45 19.99 -12.73 23.76
C ASN A 45 19.32 -12.30 22.43
N PRO A 46 19.87 -11.31 21.69
CA PRO A 46 19.27 -10.83 20.44
C PRO A 46 19.13 -11.92 19.38
N ARG A 47 19.97 -12.98 19.41
CA ARG A 47 19.88 -14.13 18.50
C ARG A 47 18.66 -15.02 18.75
N LYS A 48 17.96 -14.87 19.89
CA LYS A 48 16.72 -15.59 20.22
C LYS A 48 15.46 -14.75 19.96
N LEU A 49 15.60 -13.43 19.78
CA LEU A 49 14.47 -12.52 19.57
C LEU A 49 14.13 -12.37 18.09
N ARG A 50 12.95 -12.85 17.69
CA ARG A 50 12.50 -12.99 16.29
C ARG A 50 12.55 -11.72 15.44
N TRP A 51 12.45 -10.55 16.06
CA TRP A 51 12.37 -9.25 15.39
C TRP A 51 13.73 -8.60 15.12
N THR A 52 14.82 -9.11 15.70
CA THR A 52 16.17 -8.54 15.48
C THR A 52 16.75 -9.02 14.15
N LYS A 53 17.64 -8.22 13.56
CA LYS A 53 18.40 -8.65 12.37
C LYS A 53 19.37 -9.79 12.70
N ALA A 54 19.91 -9.82 13.92
CA ALA A 54 20.78 -10.91 14.38
C ALA A 54 20.08 -12.28 14.33
N PHE A 55 18.84 -12.38 14.85
CA PHE A 55 18.03 -13.60 14.73
C PHE A 55 17.75 -13.92 13.25
N ARG A 56 17.35 -12.93 12.46
CA ARG A 56 16.97 -13.15 11.06
C ARG A 56 18.12 -13.69 10.21
N LYS A 57 19.34 -13.18 10.39
CA LYS A 57 20.53 -13.70 9.71
C LYS A 57 20.88 -15.12 10.17
N ALA A 58 20.86 -15.39 11.48
CA ALA A 58 21.17 -16.71 12.02
C ALA A 58 20.13 -17.77 11.63
N ALA A 59 18.85 -17.41 11.54
CA ALA A 59 17.75 -18.29 11.17
C ALA A 59 17.52 -18.39 9.65
N GLY A 60 18.45 -17.92 8.82
CA GLY A 60 18.34 -18.00 7.35
C GLY A 60 17.19 -17.18 6.75
N LYS A 61 16.71 -16.13 7.44
CA LYS A 61 15.64 -15.25 6.96
C LYS A 61 16.13 -14.13 6.05
N GLU A 62 17.42 -13.86 6.03
CA GLU A 62 18.07 -12.84 5.21
C GLU A 62 19.34 -13.41 4.59
N LEU A 63 19.74 -12.83 3.45
CA LEU A 63 20.99 -13.19 2.79
C LEU A 63 22.17 -12.72 3.66
N ALA A 64 22.87 -13.67 4.29
CA ALA A 64 23.96 -13.36 5.23
C ALA A 64 25.33 -13.25 4.54
N VAL A 65 25.58 -14.07 3.52
CA VAL A 65 26.85 -14.14 2.79
C VAL A 65 26.59 -13.68 1.36
N ASP A 66 27.03 -12.46 1.02
CA ASP A 66 26.92 -11.91 -0.33
C ASP A 66 28.07 -10.95 -0.61
N SER A 67 28.49 -10.88 -1.89
CA SER A 67 29.56 -9.97 -2.32
C SER A 67 29.19 -8.50 -2.20
N THR A 68 27.90 -8.13 -2.21
CA THR A 68 27.50 -6.73 -2.01
C THR A 68 27.78 -6.23 -0.57
N LEU A 69 27.84 -7.13 0.41
CA LEU A 69 28.03 -6.76 1.82
C LEU A 69 29.48 -6.44 2.18
N THR A 70 30.46 -6.88 1.37
CA THR A 70 31.89 -6.67 1.65
C THR A 70 32.30 -5.20 1.51
N PHE A 71 31.60 -4.44 0.66
CA PHE A 71 31.87 -3.02 0.40
C PHE A 71 31.61 -2.11 1.63
N ALA A 72 30.81 -2.56 2.60
CA ALA A 72 30.49 -1.81 3.82
C ALA A 72 31.56 -1.93 4.93
N SER A 73 32.76 -2.43 4.61
CA SER A 73 33.87 -2.59 5.56
C SER A 73 34.34 -1.27 6.20
N ARG A 74 34.77 -1.33 7.46
CA ARG A 74 35.41 -0.19 8.15
C ARG A 74 36.86 -0.07 7.67
N ARG A 75 37.20 1.06 7.04
CA ARG A 75 38.58 1.39 6.67
C ARG A 75 39.27 2.12 7.82
N ASN A 76 40.40 1.60 8.27
CA ASN A 76 41.23 2.22 9.30
C ASN A 76 42.36 3.07 8.70
N VAL A 77 42.75 2.81 7.44
CA VAL A 77 43.75 3.58 6.72
C VAL A 77 43.04 4.62 5.84
N PRO A 78 43.26 5.93 6.07
CA PRO A 78 42.71 6.98 5.22
C PRO A 78 43.51 7.05 3.91
N VAL A 79 42.82 7.45 2.84
CA VAL A 79 43.43 7.74 1.53
C VAL A 79 43.36 9.24 1.30
N ARG A 80 44.32 9.80 0.55
CA ARG A 80 44.24 11.21 0.14
C ARG A 80 42.97 11.46 -0.66
N TYR A 81 42.39 12.63 -0.46
CA TYR A 81 41.19 13.04 -1.19
C TYR A 81 41.50 13.14 -2.69
N ASN A 82 40.64 12.54 -3.51
CA ASN A 82 40.64 12.69 -4.95
C ASN A 82 39.17 12.82 -5.41
N ARG A 83 38.87 13.88 -6.16
CA ARG A 83 37.51 14.18 -6.64
C ARG A 83 36.95 13.08 -7.53
N ASP A 84 37.75 12.53 -8.44
CA ASP A 84 37.31 11.48 -9.37
C ASP A 84 37.03 10.16 -8.65
N LEU A 85 37.85 9.85 -7.64
CA LEU A 85 37.60 8.72 -6.75
C LEU A 85 36.28 8.89 -5.98
N VAL A 86 36.02 10.07 -5.43
CA VAL A 86 34.75 10.33 -4.73
C VAL A 86 33.56 10.22 -5.69
N ALA A 87 33.64 10.83 -6.88
CA ALA A 87 32.57 10.77 -7.87
C ALA A 87 32.25 9.33 -8.33
N THR A 88 33.28 8.51 -8.57
CA THR A 88 33.11 7.10 -8.93
C THR A 88 32.53 6.28 -7.76
N THR A 89 32.95 6.54 -6.52
CA THR A 89 32.40 5.85 -5.34
C THR A 89 30.91 6.14 -5.12
N LEU A 90 30.45 7.38 -5.33
CA LEU A 90 29.02 7.72 -5.21
C LEU A 90 28.17 6.97 -6.24
N LYS A 91 28.62 6.89 -7.49
CA LYS A 91 27.97 6.09 -8.55
C LYS A 91 27.98 4.59 -8.24
N ALA A 92 29.10 4.08 -7.70
CA ALA A 92 29.21 2.68 -7.31
C ALA A 92 28.27 2.34 -6.14
N MET A 93 28.13 3.23 -5.15
CA MET A 93 27.26 3.01 -3.99
C MET A 93 25.79 2.84 -4.37
N SER A 94 25.24 3.69 -5.24
CA SER A 94 23.85 3.55 -5.72
C SER A 94 23.66 2.24 -6.48
N ARG A 95 24.61 1.90 -7.36
CA ARG A 95 24.57 0.66 -8.14
C ARG A 95 24.64 -0.60 -7.26
N ILE A 96 25.47 -0.60 -6.23
CA ILE A 96 25.59 -1.72 -5.29
C ILE A 96 24.27 -1.93 -4.54
N GLU A 97 23.60 -0.86 -4.14
CA GLU A 97 22.31 -0.94 -3.43
C GLU A 97 21.21 -1.52 -4.32
N GLU A 98 21.13 -1.14 -5.59
CA GLU A 98 20.20 -1.77 -6.56
C GLU A 98 20.43 -3.28 -6.70
N ILE A 99 21.70 -3.70 -6.84
CA ILE A 99 22.05 -5.11 -6.98
C ILE A 99 21.68 -5.87 -5.72
N ARG A 100 21.96 -5.28 -4.56
CA ARG A 100 21.63 -5.87 -3.25
C ARG A 100 20.12 -6.05 -3.10
N GLN A 101 19.31 -5.04 -3.40
CA GLN A 101 17.85 -5.14 -3.32
C GLN A 101 17.29 -6.21 -4.26
N LYS A 102 17.83 -6.33 -5.48
CA LYS A 102 17.46 -7.40 -6.41
C LYS A 102 17.78 -8.79 -5.85
N ARG A 103 18.96 -8.99 -5.26
CA ARG A 103 19.39 -10.25 -4.63
C ARG A 103 18.55 -10.59 -3.40
N GLU A 104 18.29 -9.62 -2.53
CA GLU A 104 17.43 -9.79 -1.34
C GLU A 104 16.00 -10.18 -1.76
N ARG A 105 15.45 -9.55 -2.81
CA ARG A 105 14.14 -9.90 -3.36
C ARG A 105 14.11 -11.32 -3.94
N ALA A 106 15.15 -11.73 -4.66
CA ALA A 106 15.26 -13.09 -5.20
C ALA A 106 15.33 -14.13 -4.06
N PHE A 107 16.13 -13.87 -3.02
CA PHE A 107 16.22 -14.71 -1.83
C PHE A 107 14.85 -14.86 -1.15
N TYR A 108 14.12 -13.76 -1.00
CA TYR A 108 12.76 -13.80 -0.44
C TYR A 108 11.80 -14.64 -1.30
N LYS A 109 11.80 -14.45 -2.63
CA LYS A 109 10.97 -15.24 -3.55
C LYS A 109 11.25 -16.73 -3.43
N ASN A 110 12.52 -17.13 -3.41
CA ASN A 110 12.92 -18.53 -3.27
C ASN A 110 12.46 -19.12 -1.93
N ARG A 111 12.55 -18.34 -0.84
CA ARG A 111 12.10 -18.78 0.49
C ARG A 111 10.58 -18.93 0.58
N MET A 112 9.81 -18.08 -0.11
CA MET A 112 8.35 -18.10 -0.07
C MET A 112 7.73 -19.02 -1.14
N ARG A 113 8.55 -19.65 -1.99
CA ARG A 113 8.11 -20.62 -2.99
C ARG A 113 7.42 -21.81 -2.32
N GLY A 114 6.30 -22.28 -2.87
CA GLY A 114 5.49 -23.37 -2.33
C GLY A 114 4.45 -22.96 -1.28
N ASN A 115 4.46 -21.72 -0.77
CA ASN A 115 3.41 -21.27 0.15
C ASN A 115 2.03 -21.21 -0.51
N LYS A 116 1.96 -20.86 -1.80
CA LYS A 116 0.69 -20.83 -2.56
C LYS A 116 0.07 -22.22 -2.67
N GLU A 117 0.87 -23.24 -2.94
CA GLU A 117 0.39 -24.62 -3.04
C GLU A 117 -0.11 -25.12 -1.67
N ARG A 118 0.59 -24.79 -0.58
CA ARG A 118 0.16 -25.11 0.78
C ARG A 118 -1.13 -24.40 1.17
N GLN A 119 -1.27 -23.13 0.79
CA GLN A 119 -2.50 -22.37 1.00
C GLN A 119 -3.65 -23.01 0.24
N LEU A 120 -3.48 -23.27 -1.06
CA LEU A 120 -4.50 -23.90 -1.90
C LEU A 120 -4.91 -25.28 -1.36
N ALA A 121 -3.96 -26.09 -0.87
CA ALA A 121 -4.27 -27.36 -0.22
C ALA A 121 -5.07 -27.20 1.09
N ALA A 122 -4.73 -26.18 1.89
CA ALA A 122 -5.47 -25.86 3.11
C ALA A 122 -6.88 -25.32 2.80
N ASP A 123 -7.01 -24.48 1.78
CA ASP A 123 -8.29 -23.92 1.32
C ASP A 123 -9.19 -25.03 0.79
N ARG A 124 -8.66 -25.96 -0.01
CA ARG A 124 -9.40 -27.16 -0.47
C ARG A 124 -9.92 -27.96 0.72
N LYS A 125 -9.05 -28.26 1.69
CA LYS A 125 -9.42 -28.98 2.90
C LYS A 125 -10.50 -28.24 3.71
N LEU A 126 -10.40 -26.91 3.83
CA LEU A 126 -11.36 -26.08 4.55
C LEU A 126 -12.74 -26.13 3.88
N VAL A 127 -12.80 -26.08 2.54
CA VAL A 127 -14.04 -26.19 1.75
C VAL A 127 -14.65 -27.59 1.89
N GLU A 128 -13.83 -28.64 1.87
CA GLU A 128 -14.26 -30.02 2.06
C GLU A 128 -14.86 -30.28 3.45
N GLU A 129 -14.26 -29.70 4.50
CA GLU A 129 -14.74 -29.82 5.90
C GLU A 129 -16.01 -28.99 6.15
N ASN A 130 -16.14 -27.83 5.51
CA ASN A 130 -17.20 -26.85 5.79
C ASN A 130 -18.19 -26.69 4.62
N GLN A 131 -18.67 -27.79 4.05
CA GLN A 131 -19.61 -27.75 2.93
C GLN A 131 -20.94 -27.07 3.26
N GLU A 132 -21.40 -27.16 4.51
CA GLU A 132 -22.68 -26.59 4.96
C GLU A 132 -22.70 -25.07 4.86
N LEU A 133 -21.57 -24.41 5.15
CA LEU A 133 -21.44 -22.95 5.07
C LEU A 133 -21.55 -22.44 3.62
N LEU A 134 -21.19 -23.27 2.63
CA LEU A 134 -21.29 -22.91 1.22
C LEU A 134 -22.75 -22.81 0.77
N ARG A 135 -23.61 -23.71 1.24
CA ARG A 135 -25.06 -23.68 0.93
C ARG A 135 -25.71 -22.40 1.46
N MET A 136 -25.38 -22.01 2.69
CA MET A 136 -25.86 -20.76 3.27
C MET A 136 -25.34 -19.56 2.47
N ARG A 137 -24.08 -19.60 2.05
CA ARG A 137 -23.47 -18.55 1.24
C ARG A 137 -24.14 -18.40 -0.13
N GLU A 138 -24.52 -19.50 -0.77
CA GLU A 138 -25.24 -19.48 -2.05
C GLU A 138 -26.60 -18.78 -1.93
N VAL A 139 -27.35 -19.03 -0.86
CA VAL A 139 -28.64 -18.38 -0.59
C VAL A 139 -28.44 -16.87 -0.35
N GLU A 140 -27.45 -16.48 0.44
CA GLU A 140 -27.11 -15.07 0.65
C GLU A 140 -26.77 -14.35 -0.65
N LEU A 141 -26.01 -15.01 -1.54
CA LEU A 141 -25.63 -14.45 -2.84
C LEU A 141 -26.85 -14.25 -3.75
N ARG A 142 -27.80 -15.19 -3.75
CA ARG A 142 -29.06 -15.05 -4.49
C ARG A 142 -29.89 -13.88 -3.99
N ILE A 143 -30.13 -13.82 -2.67
CA ILE A 143 -30.88 -12.72 -2.04
C ILE A 143 -30.22 -11.37 -2.34
N LYS A 144 -28.88 -11.32 -2.35
CA LYS A 144 -28.15 -10.10 -2.67
C LYS A 144 -28.32 -9.70 -4.14
N ALA A 145 -28.21 -10.65 -5.07
CA ALA A 145 -28.41 -10.40 -6.49
C ALA A 145 -29.85 -9.96 -6.80
N GLU A 146 -30.85 -10.58 -6.16
CA GLU A 146 -32.26 -10.17 -6.28
C GLU A 146 -32.48 -8.75 -5.76
N LYS A 147 -31.85 -8.37 -4.63
CA LYS A 147 -31.88 -6.99 -4.14
C LYS A 147 -31.18 -6.00 -5.06
N GLU A 148 -30.03 -6.38 -5.63
CA GLU A 148 -29.30 -5.53 -6.59
C GLU A 148 -30.11 -5.36 -7.88
N ALA A 149 -30.76 -6.41 -8.38
CA ALA A 149 -31.65 -6.35 -9.54
C ALA A 149 -32.90 -5.51 -9.27
N ALA A 150 -33.53 -5.67 -8.11
CA ALA A 150 -34.69 -4.84 -7.71
C ALA A 150 -34.30 -3.37 -7.51
N LYS A 151 -33.06 -3.08 -7.06
CA LYS A 151 -32.54 -1.73 -6.98
C LYS A 151 -32.28 -1.14 -8.36
N ALA A 152 -31.70 -1.91 -9.27
CA ALA A 152 -31.48 -1.49 -10.66
C ALA A 152 -32.80 -1.28 -11.42
N GLN A 153 -33.82 -2.12 -11.18
CA GLN A 153 -35.16 -1.93 -11.74
C GLN A 153 -35.83 -0.67 -11.20
N ARG A 154 -35.71 -0.38 -9.90
CA ARG A 154 -36.20 0.88 -9.34
C ARG A 154 -35.47 2.10 -9.86
N GLU A 155 -34.15 2.01 -10.05
CA GLU A 155 -33.36 3.09 -10.66
C GLU A 155 -33.78 3.30 -12.12
N GLN A 156 -34.08 2.23 -12.87
CA GLN A 156 -34.62 2.34 -14.23
C GLN A 156 -36.04 2.91 -14.28
N GLU A 157 -36.92 2.52 -13.34
CA GLU A 157 -38.28 3.08 -13.23
C GLU A 157 -38.23 4.55 -12.79
N GLU A 158 -37.30 4.94 -11.92
CA GLU A 158 -37.06 6.34 -11.56
C GLU A 158 -36.52 7.13 -12.77
N ASP A 159 -35.56 6.60 -13.52
CA ASP A 159 -35.04 7.22 -14.75
C ASP A 159 -36.13 7.33 -15.84
N GLU A 160 -37.00 6.32 -16.01
CA GLU A 160 -38.13 6.36 -16.96
C GLU A 160 -39.21 7.36 -16.55
N MET A 161 -39.52 7.49 -15.24
CA MET A 161 -40.46 8.51 -14.76
C MET A 161 -39.88 9.92 -14.87
N ASP A 162 -38.57 10.11 -14.64
CA ASP A 162 -37.91 11.39 -14.87
C ASP A 162 -37.92 11.76 -16.37
N GLU A 163 -37.72 10.80 -17.29
CA GLU A 163 -37.83 11.02 -18.74
C GLU A 163 -39.28 11.35 -19.18
N ASP A 164 -40.29 10.69 -18.60
CA ASP A 164 -41.70 10.97 -18.87
C ASP A 164 -42.14 12.34 -18.29
N GLU A 165 -41.67 12.72 -17.09
CA GLU A 165 -41.91 14.05 -16.51
C GLU A 165 -41.26 15.17 -17.35
N ASP A 166 -40.05 14.95 -17.86
CA ASP A 166 -39.38 15.88 -18.77
C ASP A 166 -40.13 16.03 -20.10
N MET A 167 -40.67 14.94 -20.68
CA MET A 167 -41.49 15.01 -21.89
C MET A 167 -42.84 15.69 -21.66
N GLU A 168 -43.50 15.48 -20.51
CA GLU A 168 -44.74 16.20 -20.17
C GLU A 168 -44.48 17.70 -20.03
N MET A 169 -43.40 18.13 -19.36
CA MET A 169 -43.03 19.54 -19.27
C MET A 169 -42.77 20.17 -20.65
N GLU A 170 -42.01 19.50 -21.53
CA GLU A 170 -41.78 20.00 -22.89
C GLU A 170 -43.09 20.13 -23.69
N SER A 171 -44.04 19.21 -23.49
CA SER A 171 -45.35 19.27 -24.13
C SER A 171 -46.19 20.46 -23.61
N GLU A 172 -46.22 20.70 -22.30
CA GLU A 172 -46.92 21.83 -21.68
C GLU A 172 -46.33 23.18 -22.10
N GLU A 173 -45.00 23.27 -22.22
CA GLU A 173 -44.32 24.45 -22.77
C GLU A 173 -44.72 24.71 -24.22
N SER A 174 -44.76 23.67 -25.06
CA SER A 174 -45.19 23.79 -26.46
C SER A 174 -46.66 24.22 -26.60
N GLU A 175 -47.56 23.70 -25.75
CA GLU A 175 -48.97 24.11 -25.72
C GLU A 175 -49.13 25.56 -25.25
N ALA A 176 -48.35 25.99 -24.26
CA ALA A 176 -48.32 27.38 -23.80
C ALA A 176 -47.82 28.34 -24.90
N GLU A 177 -46.79 27.95 -25.66
CA GLU A 177 -46.30 28.71 -26.81
C GLU A 177 -47.36 28.81 -27.92
N GLU A 178 -48.05 27.72 -28.25
CA GLU A 178 -49.15 27.73 -29.21
C GLU A 178 -50.32 28.62 -28.77
N GLN A 179 -50.69 28.58 -27.48
CA GLN A 179 -51.73 29.43 -26.92
C GLN A 179 -51.31 30.92 -26.97
N ALA A 180 -50.06 31.24 -26.64
CA ALA A 180 -49.50 32.59 -26.76
C ALA A 180 -49.52 33.09 -28.22
N GLN A 181 -49.15 32.26 -29.19
CA GLN A 181 -49.24 32.59 -30.62
C GLN A 181 -50.70 32.82 -31.06
N LYS A 182 -51.64 31.96 -30.63
CA LYS A 182 -53.09 32.13 -30.90
C LYS A 182 -53.63 33.44 -30.31
N ILE A 183 -53.19 33.85 -29.12
CA ILE A 183 -53.55 35.13 -28.48
C ILE A 183 -52.96 36.32 -29.26
N LEU A 184 -51.69 36.26 -29.67
CA LEU A 184 -51.03 37.29 -30.49
C LEU A 184 -51.71 37.48 -31.86
N LEU A 185 -52.10 36.39 -32.52
CA LEU A 185 -52.81 36.43 -33.81
C LEU A 185 -54.23 37.02 -33.68
N LYS A 186 -54.93 36.75 -32.57
CA LYS A 186 -56.23 37.39 -32.25
C LYS A 186 -56.08 38.90 -32.04
N ASN A 187 -55.00 39.35 -31.40
CA ASN A 187 -54.72 40.76 -31.14
C ASN A 187 -54.23 41.54 -32.39
N LYS A 188 -53.65 40.87 -33.39
CA LYS A 188 -53.21 41.50 -34.66
C LYS A 188 -54.34 41.92 -35.60
N ARG A 189 -55.59 41.52 -35.36
CA ARG A 189 -56.77 41.98 -36.14
C ARG A 189 -57.45 43.18 -35.48
N LYS A 190 -56.80 44.34 -35.44
CA LYS A 190 -57.44 45.68 -35.32
C LYS A 190 -56.38 46.78 -35.42
N THR A 191 -56.14 47.27 -36.63
CA THR A 191 -55.77 48.66 -36.94
C THR A 191 -55.73 48.80 -38.46
N LYS A 192 -56.89 49.01 -39.08
CA LYS A 192 -56.97 49.55 -40.44
C LYS A 192 -56.99 51.08 -40.28
N VAL A 193 -55.83 51.71 -40.38
CA VAL A 193 -55.75 53.16 -40.63
C VAL A 193 -56.00 53.35 -42.12
N LYS A 194 -57.10 54.01 -42.48
CA LYS A 194 -57.33 54.53 -43.83
C LYS A 194 -56.98 56.02 -43.82
N PHE A 195 -56.19 56.40 -44.82
CA PHE A 195 -55.99 57.76 -45.31
C PHE A 195 -57.32 58.45 -45.63
#